data_AF-A0A139P779-F1
#
_entry.id   AF-A0A139P779-F1
#
_cell.length_a   1.000
_cell.length_b   1.000
_cell.length_c   1.000
_cell.angle_alpha   90.00
_cell.angle_beta   90.00
_cell.angle_gamma   90.00
#
_symmetry.space_group_name_H-M   'P 1'
#
loop_
_entity.id
_entity.type
_entity.pdbx_description
1 polymer ?
#
loop_
_entity_poly.entity_id
_entity_poly.type
_entity_poly.pdbx_seq_one_letter_code
_entity_poly.pdbx_strand_id
1 'polypeptide(L)'
;MRLADGLAAFEAEDQIDTIVIAGMGGRLIADILDNGRAKLGPVSRLILQPNNREDELRSWLSEQGFMLVAEELLEEAGKFYEILVAEAGRQLLTEQEKRFGPCLLREASAVFQAKWQKELSKLEKALAQIPEEKEQERSAISQKIKQIKEVLHVRK
;
A
#
# COMPACT_ATOMS: atom_id res chain seq x y z
N MET A 1 13.04 -10.50 -23.94
CA MET A 1 11.85 -9.63 -23.75
C MET A 1 10.64 -10.39 -24.28
N ARG A 2 9.59 -10.55 -23.48
CA ARG A 2 8.33 -11.18 -23.90
C ARG A 2 7.25 -10.09 -23.95
N LEU A 3 6.37 -10.14 -24.94
CA LEU A 3 5.21 -9.27 -25.01
C LEU A 3 4.00 -10.06 -24.50
N ALA A 4 3.54 -9.75 -23.30
CA ALA A 4 2.43 -10.41 -22.65
C ALA A 4 1.78 -9.46 -21.63
N ASP A 5 0.53 -9.74 -21.26
CA ASP A 5 -0.18 -8.98 -20.24
C ASP A 5 0.09 -9.56 -18.85
N GLY A 6 0.57 -8.72 -17.93
CA GLY A 6 0.84 -9.08 -16.54
C GLY A 6 1.65 -10.37 -16.39
N LEU A 7 1.11 -11.33 -15.63
CA LEU A 7 1.78 -12.60 -15.33
C LEU A 7 1.71 -13.62 -16.48
N ALA A 8 1.07 -13.29 -17.62
CA ALA A 8 1.16 -14.12 -18.82
C ALA A 8 2.58 -14.12 -19.43
N ALA A 9 3.49 -13.28 -18.92
CA ALA A 9 4.86 -13.20 -19.38
C ALA A 9 5.74 -14.41 -18.99
N PHE A 10 5.32 -15.26 -18.04
CA PHE A 10 6.09 -16.44 -17.63
C PHE A 10 5.22 -17.67 -17.44
N GLU A 11 5.80 -18.85 -17.59
CA GLU A 11 5.17 -20.16 -17.38
C GLU A 11 5.84 -20.91 -16.22
N ALA A 12 5.24 -22.01 -15.78
CA ALA A 12 5.74 -22.78 -14.64
C ALA A 12 7.18 -23.31 -14.85
N GLU A 13 7.55 -23.59 -16.10
CA GLU A 13 8.87 -24.08 -16.48
C GLU A 13 9.97 -23.01 -16.34
N ASP A 14 9.61 -21.73 -16.26
CA ASP A 14 10.57 -20.64 -16.08
C ASP A 14 11.12 -20.57 -14.64
N GLN A 15 10.51 -21.31 -13.69
CA GLN A 15 10.97 -21.41 -12.29
C GLN A 15 11.19 -20.05 -11.62
N ILE A 16 10.31 -19.09 -11.89
CA ILE A 16 10.37 -17.76 -11.29
C ILE A 16 10.02 -17.84 -9.81
N ASP A 17 10.95 -17.40 -8.96
CA ASP A 17 10.79 -17.37 -7.50
C ASP A 17 10.37 -15.99 -6.98
N THR A 18 10.71 -14.92 -7.70
CA THR A 18 10.49 -13.53 -7.31
C THR A 18 9.82 -12.75 -8.43
N ILE A 19 8.71 -12.09 -8.13
CA ILE A 19 8.02 -11.18 -9.05
C ILE A 19 8.17 -9.75 -8.55
N VAL A 20 8.57 -8.84 -9.45
CA VAL A 20 8.62 -7.40 -9.18
C VAL A 20 7.57 -6.69 -10.01
N ILE A 21 6.72 -5.89 -9.35
CA ILE A 21 5.71 -5.05 -10.02
C ILE A 21 5.83 -3.64 -9.46
N ALA A 22 6.28 -2.69 -10.28
CA ALA A 22 6.55 -1.31 -9.85
C ALA A 22 5.93 -0.28 -10.80
N GLY A 23 5.69 0.94 -10.30
CA GLY A 23 5.23 2.07 -11.10
C GLY A 23 3.76 2.04 -11.52
N MET A 24 2.94 1.19 -10.89
CA MET A 24 1.51 1.04 -11.21
C MET A 24 0.62 1.41 -10.01
N GLY A 25 -0.67 1.69 -10.25
CA GLY A 25 -1.63 1.89 -9.15
C GLY A 25 -1.89 0.59 -8.39
N GLY A 26 -2.07 0.64 -7.07
CA GLY A 26 -2.19 -0.54 -6.21
C GLY A 26 -3.30 -1.49 -6.64
N ARG A 27 -4.44 -0.96 -7.09
CA ARG A 27 -5.54 -1.76 -7.65
C ARG A 27 -5.14 -2.52 -8.92
N LEU A 28 -4.43 -1.89 -9.84
CA LEU A 28 -3.96 -2.56 -11.06
C LEU A 28 -2.94 -3.66 -10.74
N ILE A 29 -2.07 -3.42 -9.76
CA ILE A 29 -1.14 -4.46 -9.27
C ILE A 29 -1.93 -5.65 -8.72
N ALA A 30 -2.94 -5.40 -7.88
CA ALA A 30 -3.81 -6.44 -7.35
C ALA A 30 -4.52 -7.21 -8.49
N ASP A 31 -5.09 -6.51 -9.48
CA ASP A 31 -5.75 -7.13 -10.63
C ASP A 31 -4.80 -8.02 -11.45
N ILE A 32 -3.55 -7.59 -11.67
CA ILE A 32 -2.52 -8.38 -12.37
C ILE A 32 -2.21 -9.67 -11.59
N LEU A 33 -2.03 -9.57 -10.27
CA LEU A 33 -1.75 -10.71 -9.42
C LEU A 33 -2.96 -11.66 -9.34
N ASP A 34 -4.17 -11.11 -9.30
CA ASP A 34 -5.42 -11.87 -9.24
C ASP A 34 -5.66 -12.68 -10.51
N ASN A 35 -5.50 -12.05 -11.67
CA ASN A 35 -5.63 -12.70 -12.97
C ASN A 35 -4.58 -13.81 -13.18
N GLY A 36 -3.38 -13.65 -12.60
CA GLY A 36 -2.29 -14.61 -12.70
C GLY A 36 -2.15 -15.55 -11.50
N ARG A 37 -3.14 -15.63 -10.62
CA ARG A 37 -3.05 -16.34 -9.33
C ARG A 37 -2.57 -17.79 -9.44
N ALA A 38 -3.00 -18.52 -10.46
CA ALA A 38 -2.58 -19.91 -10.69
C ALA A 38 -1.05 -20.05 -10.85
N LYS A 39 -0.36 -18.99 -11.29
CA LYS A 39 1.09 -18.94 -11.49
C LYS A 39 1.85 -18.48 -10.24
N LEU A 40 1.16 -18.06 -9.17
CA LEU A 40 1.78 -17.58 -7.94
C LEU A 40 2.20 -18.71 -6.97
N GLY A 41 1.71 -19.93 -7.17
CA GLY A 41 2.05 -21.08 -6.31
C GLY A 41 3.56 -21.30 -6.08
N PRO A 42 4.41 -21.32 -7.13
CA PRO A 42 5.86 -21.48 -6.97
C PRO A 42 6.59 -20.19 -6.56
N VAL A 43 5.93 -19.03 -6.60
CA VAL A 43 6.55 -17.73 -6.34
C VAL A 43 6.72 -17.58 -4.83
N SER A 44 7.97 -17.42 -4.40
CA SER A 44 8.33 -17.26 -3.00
C SER A 44 8.18 -15.81 -2.52
N ARG A 45 8.38 -14.83 -3.41
CA ARG A 45 8.40 -13.42 -3.04
C ARG A 45 7.80 -12.49 -4.09
N LEU A 46 7.03 -11.51 -3.61
CA LEU A 46 6.52 -10.39 -4.39
C LEU A 46 7.19 -9.10 -3.89
N ILE A 47 7.72 -8.30 -4.79
CA ILE A 47 8.23 -6.95 -4.50
C ILE A 47 7.37 -5.97 -5.29
N LEU A 48 6.54 -5.21 -4.56
CA LEU A 48 5.48 -4.41 -5.15
C LEU A 48 5.69 -2.94 -4.80
N GLN A 49 5.68 -2.08 -5.80
CA GLN A 49 5.77 -0.63 -5.62
C GLN A 49 4.52 0.01 -6.23
N PRO A 50 3.43 0.18 -5.46
CA PRO A 50 2.26 0.93 -5.86
C PRO A 50 2.52 2.44 -5.84
N ASN A 51 1.98 3.17 -6.82
CA ASN A 51 2.02 4.63 -6.87
C ASN A 51 0.88 5.30 -6.08
N ASN A 52 -0.16 4.54 -5.75
CA ASN A 52 -1.34 4.95 -4.98
C ASN A 52 -2.12 3.70 -4.56
N ARG A 53 -3.14 3.87 -3.71
CA ARG A 53 -4.04 2.78 -3.28
C ARG A 53 -3.27 1.62 -2.65
N GLU A 54 -2.26 1.97 -1.86
CA GLU A 54 -1.42 1.03 -1.12
C GLU A 54 -2.28 0.22 -0.12
N ASP A 55 -3.32 0.84 0.44
CA ASP A 55 -4.33 0.23 1.30
C ASP A 55 -5.13 -0.89 0.64
N GLU A 56 -5.59 -0.67 -0.60
CA GLU A 56 -6.29 -1.69 -1.38
C GLU A 56 -5.36 -2.88 -1.68
N LEU A 57 -4.10 -2.61 -2.05
CA LEU A 57 -3.11 -3.65 -2.32
C LEU A 57 -2.78 -4.48 -1.06
N ARG A 58 -2.59 -3.83 0.10
CA ARG A 58 -2.38 -4.54 1.37
C ARG A 58 -3.57 -5.42 1.75
N SER A 59 -4.78 -4.92 1.52
CA SER A 59 -6.01 -5.68 1.79
C SER A 59 -6.07 -6.92 0.91
N TRP A 60 -5.84 -6.77 -0.39
CA TRP A 60 -5.80 -7.89 -1.33
C TRP A 60 -4.74 -8.93 -0.94
N LEU A 61 -3.51 -8.51 -0.60
CA LEU A 61 -2.45 -9.43 -0.17
C LEU A 61 -2.87 -10.27 1.04
N SER A 62 -3.40 -9.61 2.08
CA SER A 62 -3.90 -10.27 3.29
C SER A 62 -5.02 -11.27 2.99
N GLU A 63 -5.97 -10.89 2.12
CA GLU A 63 -7.10 -11.74 1.69
C GLU A 63 -6.64 -12.94 0.85
N GLN A 64 -5.56 -12.80 0.07
CA GLN A 64 -5.01 -13.87 -0.77
C GLN A 64 -3.98 -14.75 -0.08
N GLY A 65 -3.80 -14.59 1.23
CA GLY A 65 -2.86 -15.42 1.99
C GLY A 65 -1.40 -15.06 1.72
N PHE A 66 -1.13 -13.78 1.47
CA PHE A 66 0.21 -13.19 1.53
C PHE A 66 0.38 -12.37 2.81
N MET A 67 1.61 -12.37 3.32
CA MET A 67 2.01 -11.55 4.45
C MET A 67 3.11 -10.58 4.05
N LEU A 68 3.05 -9.36 4.59
CA LEU A 68 4.08 -8.34 4.43
C LEU A 68 5.24 -8.66 5.37
N VAL A 69 6.39 -9.00 4.78
CA VAL A 69 7.62 -9.32 5.51
C VAL A 69 8.54 -8.11 5.67
N ALA A 70 8.45 -7.15 4.75
CA ALA A 70 9.13 -5.87 4.83
C ALA A 70 8.34 -4.80 4.07
N GLU A 71 8.48 -3.56 4.49
CA GLU A 71 8.05 -2.41 3.73
C GLU A 71 9.12 -1.32 3.86
N GLU A 72 9.31 -0.55 2.79
CA GLU A 72 10.22 0.59 2.78
C GLU A 72 9.49 1.81 2.22
N LEU A 73 9.74 2.97 2.80
CA LEU A 73 9.18 4.24 2.35
C LEU A 73 10.31 5.22 2.08
N LEU A 74 10.36 5.71 0.84
CA LEU A 74 11.33 6.69 0.39
C LEU A 74 10.66 7.95 -0.15
N GLU A 75 11.40 9.06 -0.13
CA GLU A 75 11.03 10.32 -0.79
C GLU A 75 12.02 10.63 -1.91
N GLU A 76 11.52 10.83 -3.12
CA GLU A 76 12.31 11.24 -4.27
C GLU A 76 11.58 12.32 -5.06
N ALA A 77 12.27 13.42 -5.39
CA ALA A 77 11.71 14.57 -6.10
C ALA A 77 10.38 15.10 -5.50
N GLY A 78 10.25 15.06 -4.16
CA GLY A 78 9.06 15.50 -3.43
C GLY A 78 7.85 14.56 -3.51
N LYS A 79 8.04 13.35 -4.05
CA LYS A 79 7.05 12.27 -4.09
C LYS A 79 7.45 11.15 -3.12
N PHE A 80 6.46 10.49 -2.56
CA PHE A 80 6.65 9.38 -1.63
C PHE A 80 6.34 8.06 -2.32
N TYR A 81 7.20 7.06 -2.15
CA TYR A 81 7.04 5.74 -2.73
C TYR A 81 7.12 4.68 -1.63
N GLU A 82 6.11 3.82 -1.58
CA GLU A 82 6.10 2.64 -0.70
C GLU A 82 6.48 1.41 -1.51
N ILE A 83 7.41 0.62 -0.98
CA ILE A 83 7.79 -0.70 -1.48
C ILE A 83 7.28 -1.72 -0.47
N LEU A 84 6.52 -2.70 -0.95
CA LEU A 84 5.93 -3.77 -0.15
C LEU A 84 6.59 -5.08 -0.57
N VAL A 85 7.18 -5.79 0.38
CA VAL A 85 7.71 -7.14 0.17
C VAL A 85 6.75 -8.13 0.81
N ALA A 86 6.15 -8.98 -0.01
CA ALA A 86 5.17 -9.96 0.42
C ALA A 86 5.61 -11.38 0.10
N GLU A 87 5.27 -12.31 0.98
CA GLU A 87 5.55 -13.74 0.83
C GLU A 87 4.30 -14.55 1.16
N ALA A 88 4.23 -15.80 0.71
CA ALA A 88 3.12 -16.68 1.03
C ALA A 88 3.01 -16.87 2.55
N GLY A 89 1.85 -16.55 3.12
CA GLY A 89 1.63 -16.58 4.56
C GLY A 89 0.35 -15.84 4.95
N ARG A 90 -0.33 -16.32 5.99
CA ARG A 90 -1.55 -15.65 6.46
C ARG A 90 -1.20 -14.52 7.42
N GLN A 91 -1.71 -13.34 7.13
CA GLN A 91 -1.66 -12.17 8.01
C GLN A 91 -3.04 -11.52 8.05
N LEU A 92 -3.50 -11.13 9.23
CA LEU A 92 -4.69 -10.29 9.40
C LEU A 92 -4.21 -8.88 9.70
N LEU A 93 -4.58 -7.93 8.84
CA LEU A 93 -4.25 -6.52 9.00
C LEU A 93 -5.42 -5.76 9.62
N THR A 94 -5.12 -4.95 10.64
CA THR A 94 -6.04 -3.92 11.12
C THR A 94 -6.25 -2.84 10.05
N GLU A 95 -7.33 -2.07 10.15
CA GLU A 95 -7.58 -0.92 9.25
C GLU A 95 -6.43 0.10 9.28
N GLN A 96 -5.77 0.24 10.43
CA GLN A 96 -4.58 1.09 10.55
C GLN A 96 -3.40 0.49 9.77
N GLU A 97 -3.12 -0.80 9.91
CA GLU A 97 -2.02 -1.44 9.18
C GLU A 97 -2.26 -1.49 7.67
N LYS A 98 -3.51 -1.67 7.22
CA LYS A 98 -3.87 -1.53 5.80
C LYS A 98 -3.52 -0.14 5.29
N ARG A 99 -3.88 0.91 6.03
CA ARG A 99 -3.69 2.29 5.59
C ARG A 99 -2.24 2.77 5.67
N PHE A 100 -1.53 2.40 6.73
CA PHE A 100 -0.23 2.97 7.08
C PHE A 100 0.94 2.00 6.88
N GLY A 101 0.68 0.72 6.65
CA GLY A 101 1.68 -0.34 6.54
C GLY A 101 2.11 -0.90 7.90
N PRO A 102 2.00 -2.22 8.15
CA PRO A 102 2.40 -2.80 9.44
C PRO A 102 3.90 -2.63 9.75
N CYS A 103 4.76 -2.72 8.73
CA CYS A 103 6.21 -2.55 8.89
C CYS A 103 6.55 -1.05 8.98
N LEU A 104 5.95 -0.22 8.13
CA LEU A 104 6.14 1.23 8.14
C LEU A 104 5.66 1.88 9.45
N LEU A 105 4.52 1.41 9.98
CA LEU A 105 4.04 1.80 11.29
C LEU A 105 5.08 1.45 12.36
N ARG A 106 5.64 0.24 12.34
CA ARG A 106 6.63 -0.19 13.34
C ARG A 106 7.88 0.67 13.30
N GLU A 107 8.41 0.94 12.11
CA GLU A 107 9.62 1.73 11.91
C GLU A 107 9.40 3.22 12.24
N ALA A 108 8.28 3.79 11.80
CA ALA A 108 7.91 5.21 11.98
C ALA A 108 9.05 6.19 11.61
N SER A 109 9.70 5.94 10.49
CA SER A 109 10.84 6.72 10.00
C SER A 109 10.51 8.21 9.81
N ALA A 110 11.55 9.04 9.67
CA ALA A 110 11.37 10.47 9.39
C ALA A 110 10.60 10.70 8.07
N VAL A 111 10.83 9.86 7.05
CA VAL A 111 10.12 9.90 5.78
C VAL A 111 8.64 9.54 5.96
N PHE A 112 8.34 8.56 6.81
CA PHE A 112 6.96 8.21 7.19
C PHE A 112 6.24 9.39 7.83
N GLN A 113 6.87 10.05 8.80
CA GLN A 113 6.31 11.23 9.43
C GLN A 113 6.09 12.35 8.41
N ALA A 114 7.05 12.60 7.52
CA ALA A 114 6.95 13.61 6.46
C ALA A 114 5.78 13.33 5.49
N LYS A 115 5.62 12.08 5.02
CA LYS A 115 4.49 11.66 4.16
C LYS A 115 3.16 12.01 4.82
N TRP A 116 2.98 11.56 6.06
CA TRP A 116 1.70 11.68 6.75
C TRP A 116 1.42 13.08 7.29
N GLN A 117 2.44 13.88 7.62
CA GLN A 117 2.28 15.31 7.91
C GLN A 117 1.86 16.10 6.66
N LYS A 118 2.43 15.79 5.49
CA LYS A 118 2.03 16.39 4.22
C LYS A 118 0.59 16.03 3.87
N GLU A 119 0.20 14.77 4.06
CA GLU A 119 -1.16 14.31 3.83
C GLU A 119 -2.16 14.93 4.82
N LEU A 120 -1.79 15.02 6.10
CA LEU A 120 -2.58 15.70 7.13
C LEU A 120 -2.87 17.15 6.73
N SER A 121 -1.85 17.89 6.32
CA SER A 121 -1.98 19.28 5.87
C SER A 121 -2.90 19.43 4.67
N LYS A 122 -2.89 18.48 3.72
CA LYS A 122 -3.82 18.48 2.59
C LYS A 122 -5.26 18.24 3.04
N LEU A 123 -5.48 17.26 3.91
CA LEU A 123 -6.81 16.93 4.40
C LEU A 123 -7.40 18.06 5.24
N GLU A 124 -6.61 18.73 6.09
CA GLU A 124 -7.05 19.89 6.86
C GLU A 124 -7.44 21.06 5.95
N LYS A 125 -6.66 21.32 4.89
CA LYS A 125 -7.01 22.33 3.86
C LYS A 125 -8.28 21.95 3.09
N ALA A 126 -8.45 20.68 2.74
CA ALA A 126 -9.66 20.20 2.06
C ALA A 126 -10.89 20.36 2.96
N LEU A 127 -10.79 19.96 4.24
CA LEU A 127 -11.87 20.11 5.21
C LEU A 127 -12.32 21.57 5.39
N ALA A 128 -11.37 22.51 5.39
CA ALA A 128 -11.66 23.94 5.49
C ALA A 128 -12.45 24.50 4.29
N GLN A 129 -12.38 23.85 3.13
CA GLN A 129 -13.08 24.26 1.91
C GLN A 129 -14.46 23.61 1.75
N ILE A 130 -14.77 22.57 2.53
CA ILE A 130 -16.07 21.88 2.45
C ILE A 130 -17.10 22.68 3.26
N PRO A 131 -18.23 23.09 2.65
CA PRO A 131 -19.32 23.76 3.36
C PRO A 131 -19.82 22.99 4.59
N GLU A 132 -20.22 23.70 5.64
CA GLU A 132 -20.65 23.10 6.91
C GLU A 132 -21.87 22.18 6.77
N GLU A 133 -22.72 22.45 5.77
CA GLU A 133 -23.93 21.68 5.48
C GLU A 133 -23.64 20.26 4.98
N LYS A 134 -22.41 20.01 4.49
CA LYS A 134 -21.98 18.69 4.00
C LYS A 134 -21.39 17.84 5.14
N GLU A 135 -22.19 17.57 6.15
CA GLU A 135 -21.77 16.88 7.38
C GLU A 135 -21.09 15.52 7.11
N GLN A 136 -21.65 14.71 6.19
CA GLN A 136 -21.09 13.40 5.86
C GLN A 136 -19.69 13.49 5.23
N GLU A 137 -19.48 14.42 4.28
CA GLU A 137 -18.17 14.63 3.65
C GLU A 137 -17.14 15.15 4.66
N ARG A 138 -17.55 16.10 5.53
CA ARG A 138 -16.72 16.65 6.60
C ARG A 138 -16.33 15.57 7.62
N SER A 139 -17.27 14.72 8.00
CA SER A 139 -17.06 13.62 8.95
C SER A 139 -16.04 12.61 8.41
N ALA A 140 -16.18 12.20 7.15
CA ALA A 140 -15.24 11.27 6.51
C ALA A 140 -13.80 11.81 6.48
N ILE A 141 -13.60 13.09 6.15
CA ILE A 141 -12.26 13.70 6.17
C ILE A 141 -11.75 13.86 7.61
N SER A 142 -12.61 14.27 8.54
CA SER A 142 -12.24 14.45 9.96
C SER A 142 -11.78 13.13 10.59
N GLN A 143 -12.44 12.02 10.26
CA GLN A 143 -12.02 10.68 10.68
C GLN A 143 -10.65 10.32 10.11
N LYS A 144 -10.39 10.62 8.83
CA LYS A 144 -9.07 10.40 8.22
C LYS A 144 -7.97 11.21 8.90
N ILE A 145 -8.25 12.47 9.23
CA ILE A 145 -7.35 13.37 9.98
C ILE A 145 -7.05 12.79 11.37
N LYS A 146 -8.09 12.33 12.08
CA LYS A 146 -7.94 11.73 13.42
C LYS A 146 -7.01 10.52 13.39
N GLN A 147 -7.20 9.60 12.45
CA GLN A 147 -6.35 8.41 12.30
C GLN A 147 -4.88 8.78 12.06
N ILE A 148 -4.60 9.79 11.22
CA ILE A 148 -3.23 10.26 11.00
C ILE A 148 -2.65 10.88 12.27
N LYS A 149 -3.43 11.71 12.98
CA LYS A 149 -2.99 12.34 14.24
C LYS A 149 -2.67 11.29 15.30
N GLU A 150 -3.46 10.23 15.42
CA GLU A 150 -3.23 9.12 16.36
C GLU A 150 -1.87 8.45 16.07
N VAL A 151 -1.61 8.08 14.82
CA VAL A 151 -0.34 7.44 14.43
C VAL A 151 0.86 8.36 14.65
N LEU A 152 0.71 9.67 14.41
CA LEU A 152 1.78 10.65 14.63
C LEU A 152 1.98 11.03 16.11
N HIS A 153 0.95 10.98 16.96
CA HIS A 153 1.05 11.35 18.38
C HIS A 153 1.55 10.24 19.29
N VAL A 154 1.27 8.98 18.98
CA VAL A 154 1.66 7.83 19.82
C VAL A 154 3.18 7.68 20.00
N ARG A 155 3.99 8.49 19.30
CA ARG A 155 5.45 8.29 19.19
C ARG A 155 6.31 9.51 19.51
N LYS A 156 5.79 10.44 20.33
CA LYS A 156 6.62 11.43 21.03
C LYS A 156 7.15 10.89 22.34
#